data_AF-A0A2W6SIN0-F1
#
_entry.id   AF-A0A2W6SIN0-F1
#
_cell.length_a   1.000
_cell.length_b   1.000
_cell.length_c   1.000
_cell.angle_alpha   90.00
_cell.angle_beta   90.00
_cell.angle_gamma   90.00
#
_symmetry.space_group_name_H-M   'P 1'
#
loop_
_entity.id
_entity.type
_entity.pdbx_description
1 polymer ?
#
loop_
_entity_poly.entity_id
_entity_poly.type
_entity_poly.pdbx_seq_one_letter_code
_entity_poly.pdbx_strand_id
1 'polypeptide(L)'
;MNIDELRELLDQFLNRWPIENIKSMSLQEYVGLKNKDTFCQWVETKTRMLGSIKGMTSIKFGIYQRQDQAKRPKNYENDDEYSWLAAYGEERGAAFKKVQDEIIKIIQLSELGKFEQIDDLVLPDLFKWKVAFLYSNERLIPIFKNDVLIKIAEHFGLKTNRRTTISQIQNVMMQNKPVNLDVYSFMRQLYDQFGNTENAVDVAVAIHHLRKKLRSRKAASKINTEEHIRTTVARSFIAQKKHGKIQQALYKLLCAQYGEKNVFPEENFVDIKLIQKDYITFYEVKSSSYASECIKEALGQVLLYSFNDCDERPKKHIVVGQYPANDSDKKYIEFLKQNLKLEFDYINIEIE
;
A
#
# COMPACT_ATOMS: atom_id res chain seq x y z
N MET A 1 10.92 -15.06 4.46
CA MET A 1 10.78 -13.67 4.93
C MET A 1 9.57 -13.60 5.84
N ASN A 2 9.73 -13.07 7.06
CA ASN A 2 8.61 -12.76 7.95
C ASN A 2 7.94 -11.43 7.54
N ILE A 3 6.84 -11.05 8.18
CA ILE A 3 6.07 -9.84 7.79
C ILE A 3 6.89 -8.56 8.00
N ASP A 4 7.69 -8.47 9.05
CA ASP A 4 8.49 -7.30 9.35
C ASP A 4 9.60 -7.11 8.30
N GLU A 5 10.24 -8.18 7.86
CA GLU A 5 11.24 -8.16 6.78
C GLU A 5 10.61 -7.77 5.42
N LEU A 6 9.34 -8.11 5.15
CA LEU A 6 8.64 -7.67 3.93
C LEU A 6 8.36 -6.17 3.95
N ARG A 7 7.93 -5.65 5.10
CA ARG A 7 7.71 -4.21 5.31
C ARG A 7 9.02 -3.45 5.21
N GLU A 8 10.08 -3.96 5.81
CA GLU A 8 11.41 -3.36 5.70
C GLU A 8 11.90 -3.31 4.23
N LEU A 9 11.65 -4.36 3.45
CA LEU A 9 11.96 -4.36 2.03
C LEU A 9 11.18 -3.30 1.25
N LEU A 10 9.92 -3.06 1.62
CA LEU A 10 9.11 -1.98 1.04
C LEU A 10 9.67 -0.60 1.43
N ASP A 11 10.07 -0.41 2.68
CA ASP A 11 10.66 0.84 3.16
C ASP A 11 12.00 1.14 2.47
N GLN A 12 12.85 0.13 2.29
CA GLN A 12 14.09 0.26 1.53
C GLN A 12 13.82 0.71 0.08
N PHE A 13 12.79 0.15 -0.55
CA PHE A 13 12.37 0.57 -1.89
C PHE A 13 11.91 2.04 -1.90
N LEU A 14 11.02 2.43 -0.98
CA LEU A 14 10.48 3.79 -0.90
C LEU A 14 11.53 4.84 -0.53
N ASN A 15 12.54 4.46 0.24
CA ASN A 15 13.69 5.33 0.54
C ASN A 15 14.63 5.51 -0.65
N ARG A 16 14.82 4.46 -1.46
CA ARG A 16 15.65 4.57 -2.67
C ARG A 16 14.93 5.34 -3.78
N TRP A 17 13.62 5.16 -3.87
CA TRP A 17 12.76 5.69 -4.92
C TRP A 17 11.59 6.51 -4.36
N PRO A 18 11.83 7.56 -3.57
CA PRO A 18 10.79 8.53 -3.27
C PRO A 18 10.36 9.23 -4.58
N ILE A 19 9.16 9.82 -4.59
CA ILE A 19 8.62 10.50 -5.77
C ILE A 19 9.58 11.56 -6.35
N GLU A 20 10.37 12.24 -5.51
CA GLU A 20 11.37 13.22 -5.95
C GLU A 20 12.54 12.59 -6.74
N ASN A 21 12.94 11.36 -6.39
CA ASN A 21 13.92 10.61 -7.17
C ASN A 21 13.30 10.14 -8.49
N ILE A 22 12.01 9.77 -8.49
CA ILE A 22 11.30 9.40 -9.73
C ILE A 22 11.19 10.59 -10.69
N LYS A 23 10.92 11.80 -10.17
CA LYS A 23 10.85 13.03 -10.98
C LYS A 23 12.18 13.41 -11.63
N SER A 24 13.30 13.11 -10.97
CA SER A 24 14.64 13.52 -11.41
C SER A 24 15.46 12.39 -12.05
N MET A 25 14.99 11.13 -12.01
CA MET A 25 15.76 10.00 -12.54
C MET A 25 16.04 10.11 -14.03
N SER A 26 17.25 9.74 -14.42
CA SER A 26 17.67 9.53 -15.81
C SER A 26 17.13 8.21 -16.37
N LEU A 27 17.18 8.04 -17.69
CA LEU A 27 16.81 6.78 -18.36
C LEU A 27 17.67 5.61 -17.86
N GLN A 28 18.95 5.85 -17.58
CA GLN A 28 19.90 4.84 -17.08
C GLN A 28 19.63 4.44 -15.62
N GLU A 29 19.05 5.33 -14.83
CA GLU A 29 18.56 5.03 -13.48
C GLU A 29 17.20 4.33 -13.52
N TYR A 30 16.41 4.59 -14.55
CA TYR A 30 15.14 3.91 -14.76
C TYR A 30 15.32 2.44 -15.18
N VAL A 31 16.14 2.18 -16.21
CA VAL A 31 16.34 0.84 -16.79
C VAL A 31 17.74 0.70 -17.39
N GLY A 32 18.38 -0.46 -17.21
CA GLY A 32 19.69 -0.74 -17.78
C GLY A 32 20.13 -2.19 -17.56
N LEU A 33 20.91 -2.75 -18.51
CA LEU A 33 21.25 -4.18 -18.51
C LEU A 33 22.21 -4.60 -17.39
N LYS A 34 23.18 -3.75 -17.05
CA LYS A 34 24.25 -4.05 -16.08
C LYS A 34 23.99 -3.43 -14.70
N ASN A 35 23.18 -2.38 -14.65
CA ASN A 35 22.89 -1.68 -13.41
C ASN A 35 21.79 -2.42 -12.63
N LYS A 36 22.19 -3.08 -11.53
CA LYS A 36 21.29 -3.80 -10.61
C LYS A 36 20.54 -2.88 -9.64
N ASP A 37 20.81 -1.57 -9.69
CA ASP A 37 20.19 -0.54 -8.84
C ASP A 37 19.32 0.43 -9.64
N THR A 38 18.69 -0.03 -10.72
CA THR A 38 17.69 0.74 -11.47
C THR A 38 16.29 0.60 -10.89
N PHE A 39 15.41 1.55 -11.17
CA PHE A 39 14.00 1.47 -10.75
C PHE A 39 13.35 0.17 -11.21
N CYS A 40 13.52 -0.21 -12.48
CA CYS A 40 12.98 -1.47 -13.00
C CYS A 40 13.56 -2.71 -12.30
N GLN A 41 14.85 -2.71 -11.95
CA GLN A 41 15.46 -3.82 -11.19
C GLN A 41 14.94 -3.91 -9.77
N TRP A 42 14.66 -2.77 -9.13
CA TRP A 42 14.00 -2.75 -7.84
C TRP A 42 12.59 -3.33 -7.91
N VAL A 43 11.79 -2.88 -8.88
CA VAL A 43 10.40 -3.32 -9.06
C VAL A 43 10.29 -4.81 -9.45
N GLU A 44 11.17 -5.32 -10.30
CA GLU A 44 11.12 -6.72 -10.75
C GLU A 44 11.83 -7.70 -9.80
N THR A 45 13.06 -7.37 -9.41
CA THR A 45 13.97 -8.34 -8.79
C THR A 45 14.09 -8.14 -7.29
N LYS A 46 14.40 -6.94 -6.82
CA LYS A 46 14.63 -6.70 -5.38
C LYS A 46 13.34 -6.82 -4.58
N THR A 47 12.23 -6.29 -5.10
CA THR A 47 10.91 -6.39 -4.45
C THR A 47 10.12 -7.64 -4.86
N ARG A 48 10.77 -8.69 -5.39
CA ARG A 48 10.12 -9.95 -5.83
C ARG A 48 9.28 -10.58 -4.72
N MET A 49 9.73 -10.50 -3.47
CA MET A 49 9.03 -11.04 -2.30
C MET A 49 7.72 -10.29 -1.99
N LEU A 50 7.57 -9.06 -2.50
CA LEU A 50 6.36 -8.24 -2.37
C LEU A 50 5.40 -8.45 -3.56
N GLY A 51 5.35 -9.67 -4.11
CA GLY A 51 4.62 -10.04 -5.33
C GLY A 51 5.50 -10.03 -6.58
N SER A 52 5.62 -11.18 -7.26
CA SER A 52 6.54 -11.37 -8.38
C SER A 52 5.93 -10.92 -9.71
N ILE A 53 6.73 -10.24 -10.52
CA ILE A 53 6.44 -9.89 -11.94
C ILE A 53 7.46 -10.47 -12.93
N LYS A 54 8.25 -11.47 -12.47
CA LYS A 54 9.16 -12.24 -13.35
C LYS A 54 8.37 -13.12 -14.33
N GLY A 55 9.05 -13.55 -15.38
CA GLY A 55 8.50 -14.45 -16.41
C GLY A 55 8.03 -13.75 -17.69
N MET A 56 8.08 -12.41 -17.73
CA MET A 56 7.91 -11.61 -18.93
C MET A 56 9.22 -10.89 -19.27
N THR A 57 9.47 -10.61 -20.55
CA THR A 57 10.66 -9.83 -20.97
C THR A 57 10.59 -8.39 -20.47
N SER A 58 11.67 -7.61 -20.69
CA SER A 58 11.75 -6.19 -20.32
C SER A 58 10.71 -5.29 -21.00
N ILE A 59 9.96 -5.84 -21.95
CA ILE A 59 8.88 -5.16 -22.67
C ILE A 59 7.80 -4.56 -21.76
N LYS A 60 7.62 -5.14 -20.56
CA LYS A 60 6.69 -4.67 -19.53
C LYS A 60 7.01 -3.30 -18.95
N PHE A 61 8.25 -2.82 -19.12
CA PHE A 61 8.68 -1.53 -18.61
C PHE A 61 8.25 -0.35 -19.50
N GLY A 62 7.64 -0.59 -20.66
CA GLY A 62 7.22 0.48 -21.56
C GLY A 62 8.36 1.10 -22.37
N ILE A 63 9.55 1.28 -21.78
CA ILE A 63 10.84 1.54 -22.46
C ILE A 63 11.94 0.69 -21.82
N TYR A 64 12.82 0.09 -22.64
CA TYR A 64 13.92 -0.73 -22.13
C TYR A 64 15.11 -0.77 -23.08
N GLN A 65 16.30 -0.97 -22.51
CA GLN A 65 17.53 -1.24 -23.27
C GLN A 65 17.51 -2.69 -23.77
N ARG A 66 17.71 -2.90 -25.07
CA ARG A 66 17.76 -4.26 -25.63
C ARG A 66 19.09 -4.93 -25.29
N GLN A 67 19.02 -6.22 -24.90
CA GLN A 67 20.21 -7.05 -24.74
C GLN A 67 20.89 -7.34 -26.09
N ASP A 68 20.09 -7.54 -27.13
CA ASP A 68 20.52 -7.80 -28.50
C ASP A 68 19.94 -6.70 -29.40
N GLN A 69 20.81 -5.87 -29.98
CA GLN A 69 20.38 -4.69 -30.74
C GLN A 69 19.69 -5.04 -32.06
N ALA A 70 19.91 -6.24 -32.59
CA ALA A 70 19.22 -6.70 -33.79
C ALA A 70 17.76 -7.11 -33.53
N LYS A 71 17.41 -7.43 -32.28
CA LYS A 71 16.07 -7.90 -31.90
C LYS A 71 15.11 -6.76 -31.63
N ARG A 72 14.67 -6.08 -32.70
CA ARG A 72 13.65 -5.02 -32.65
C ARG A 72 12.24 -5.63 -32.54
N PRO A 73 11.52 -5.47 -31.42
CA PRO A 73 10.14 -5.94 -31.28
C PRO A 73 9.20 -5.30 -32.31
N LYS A 74 8.23 -6.08 -32.80
CA LYS A 74 7.14 -5.60 -33.66
C LYS A 74 6.15 -4.76 -32.83
N ASN A 75 5.58 -3.70 -33.42
CA ASN A 75 4.63 -2.76 -32.79
C ASN A 75 5.23 -1.91 -31.65
N TYR A 76 6.55 -1.72 -31.69
CA TYR A 76 7.30 -0.85 -30.79
C TYR A 76 8.15 0.08 -31.64
N GLU A 77 8.44 1.25 -31.11
CA GLU A 77 9.44 2.13 -31.67
C GLU A 77 10.82 1.74 -31.14
N ASN A 78 11.83 1.98 -31.97
CA ASN A 78 13.18 1.51 -31.74
C ASN A 78 14.18 2.52 -32.27
N ASP A 79 15.24 2.74 -31.52
CA ASP A 79 16.49 3.29 -32.07
C ASP A 79 17.58 2.22 -32.06
N ASP A 80 18.85 2.63 -32.03
CA ASP A 80 20.00 1.73 -32.03
C ASP A 80 20.18 0.93 -30.74
N GLU A 81 19.60 1.37 -29.61
CA GLU A 81 19.84 0.77 -28.28
C GLU A 81 18.58 0.38 -27.49
N TYR A 82 17.50 1.14 -27.64
CA TYR A 82 16.28 1.08 -26.82
C TYR A 82 15.05 0.79 -27.67
N SER A 83 14.09 0.12 -27.05
CA SER A 83 12.75 -0.09 -27.58
C SER A 83 11.70 0.47 -26.63
N TRP A 84 10.63 1.07 -27.15
CA TRP A 84 9.53 1.59 -26.34
C TRP A 84 8.16 1.46 -27.02
N LEU A 85 7.10 1.54 -26.24
CA LEU A 85 5.73 1.51 -26.75
C LEU A 85 5.51 2.65 -27.73
N ALA A 86 4.97 2.34 -28.92
CA ALA A 86 4.74 3.34 -29.97
C ALA A 86 3.80 4.48 -29.53
N ALA A 87 2.91 4.22 -28.57
CA ALA A 87 2.07 5.25 -27.93
C ALA A 87 2.88 6.40 -27.29
N TYR A 88 4.16 6.18 -26.97
CA TYR A 88 5.01 7.20 -26.38
C TYR A 88 5.76 8.08 -27.39
N GLY A 89 5.50 7.91 -28.69
CA GLY A 89 6.07 8.74 -29.76
C GLY A 89 7.34 8.13 -30.35
N GLU A 90 8.04 8.90 -31.18
CA GLU A 90 9.09 8.39 -32.08
C GLU A 90 10.52 8.59 -31.57
N GLU A 91 10.71 9.33 -30.47
CA GLU A 91 12.04 9.64 -29.93
C GLU A 91 12.25 9.09 -28.51
N ARG A 92 13.43 8.50 -28.27
CA ARG A 92 13.82 7.88 -26.99
C ARG A 92 13.58 8.79 -25.78
N GLY A 93 14.03 10.05 -25.87
CA GLY A 93 13.94 11.01 -24.77
C GLY A 93 12.50 11.38 -24.44
N ALA A 94 11.70 11.69 -25.47
CA ALA A 94 10.28 11.98 -25.31
C ALA A 94 9.50 10.76 -24.79
N ALA A 95 9.85 9.56 -25.26
CA ALA A 95 9.21 8.33 -24.81
C ALA A 95 9.52 8.02 -23.34
N PHE A 96 10.78 8.16 -22.94
CA PHE A 96 11.17 8.03 -21.53
C PHE A 96 10.42 9.04 -20.65
N LYS A 97 10.32 10.30 -21.09
CA LYS A 97 9.61 11.33 -20.33
C LYS A 97 8.14 10.96 -20.09
N LYS A 98 7.45 10.45 -21.12
CA LYS A 98 6.07 9.96 -20.97
C LYS A 98 5.96 8.78 -20.01
N VAL A 99 6.88 7.81 -20.08
CA VAL A 99 6.92 6.69 -19.12
C VAL A 99 7.12 7.20 -17.70
N GLN A 100 8.05 8.14 -17.48
CA GLN A 100 8.30 8.76 -16.18
C GLN A 100 7.05 9.47 -15.66
N ASP A 101 6.41 10.32 -16.49
CA ASP A 101 5.20 11.06 -16.11
C ASP A 101 4.04 10.12 -15.76
N GLU A 102 3.93 9.00 -16.48
CA GLU A 102 2.91 8.00 -16.21
C GLU A 102 3.18 7.22 -14.92
N ILE A 103 4.44 6.90 -14.61
CA ILE A 103 4.82 6.32 -13.31
C ILE A 103 4.47 7.29 -12.18
N ILE A 104 4.79 8.58 -12.32
CA ILE A 104 4.43 9.61 -11.35
C ILE A 104 2.91 9.64 -11.13
N LYS A 105 2.13 9.56 -12.21
CA LYS A 105 0.67 9.50 -12.13
C LYS A 105 0.18 8.23 -11.42
N ILE A 106 0.76 7.06 -11.69
CA ILE A 106 0.45 5.81 -10.97
C ILE A 106 0.72 5.98 -9.47
N ILE A 107 1.86 6.56 -9.10
CA ILE A 107 2.24 6.81 -7.70
C ILE A 107 1.20 7.69 -7.02
N GLN A 108 0.88 8.85 -7.61
CA GLN A 108 -0.10 9.79 -7.07
C GLN A 108 -1.48 9.14 -6.90
N LEU A 109 -1.99 8.45 -7.92
CA LEU A 109 -3.27 7.75 -7.85
C LEU A 109 -3.26 6.65 -6.78
N SER A 110 -2.13 5.97 -6.59
CA SER A 110 -1.98 4.91 -5.59
C SER A 110 -1.96 5.45 -4.16
N GLU A 111 -1.26 6.57 -3.95
CA GLU A 111 -1.23 7.27 -2.65
C GLU A 111 -2.61 7.84 -2.28
N LEU A 112 -3.38 8.29 -3.27
CA LEU A 112 -4.76 8.77 -3.08
C LEU A 112 -5.78 7.63 -2.98
N GLY A 113 -5.40 6.40 -3.32
CA GLY A 113 -6.33 5.26 -3.40
C GLY A 113 -7.34 5.34 -4.55
N LYS A 114 -7.05 6.13 -5.60
CA LYS A 114 -7.87 6.29 -6.82
C LYS A 114 -7.51 5.23 -7.85
N PHE A 115 -7.66 3.96 -7.47
CA PHE A 115 -7.15 2.83 -8.23
C PHE A 115 -7.85 2.61 -9.57
N GLU A 116 -9.12 3.00 -9.68
CA GLU A 116 -9.91 2.88 -10.92
C GLU A 116 -9.27 3.67 -12.07
N GLN A 117 -8.66 4.82 -11.77
CA GLN A 117 -8.00 5.67 -12.76
C GLN A 117 -6.67 5.09 -13.27
N ILE A 118 -6.13 4.05 -12.61
CA ILE A 118 -4.90 3.37 -13.02
C ILE A 118 -5.19 2.45 -14.22
N ASP A 119 -6.40 1.90 -14.35
CA ASP A 119 -6.73 1.01 -15.47
C ASP A 119 -6.52 1.68 -16.83
N ASP A 120 -6.85 2.97 -16.95
CA ASP A 120 -6.79 3.76 -18.19
C ASP A 120 -5.36 4.15 -18.62
N LEU A 121 -4.35 3.84 -17.80
CA LEU A 121 -2.96 4.15 -18.12
C LEU A 121 -2.37 3.10 -19.08
N VAL A 122 -1.49 3.56 -19.99
CA VAL A 122 -0.91 2.84 -21.12
C VAL A 122 0.11 1.77 -20.69
N LEU A 123 0.83 1.98 -19.58
CA LEU A 123 1.88 1.08 -19.11
C LEU A 123 1.33 -0.36 -18.93
N PRO A 124 2.12 -1.39 -19.30
CA PRO A 124 1.67 -2.77 -19.20
C PRO A 124 1.23 -3.15 -17.79
N ASP A 125 0.06 -3.78 -17.68
CA ASP A 125 -0.63 -4.04 -16.41
C ASP A 125 0.24 -4.66 -15.32
N LEU A 126 1.07 -5.64 -15.69
CA LEU A 126 1.94 -6.34 -14.74
C LEU A 126 2.89 -5.38 -14.02
N PHE A 127 3.50 -4.45 -14.75
CA PHE A 127 4.41 -3.45 -14.18
C PHE A 127 3.64 -2.31 -13.52
N LYS A 128 2.61 -1.81 -14.19
CA LYS A 128 1.71 -0.75 -13.72
C LYS A 128 1.14 -1.04 -12.32
N TRP A 129 0.54 -2.21 -12.13
CA TRP A 129 -0.07 -2.59 -10.85
C TRP A 129 0.94 -2.98 -9.78
N LYS A 130 2.13 -3.45 -10.17
CA LYS A 130 3.23 -3.66 -9.22
C LYS A 130 3.73 -2.34 -8.66
N VAL A 131 3.94 -1.33 -9.52
CA VAL A 131 4.27 0.03 -9.07
C VAL A 131 3.15 0.57 -8.18
N ALA A 132 1.89 0.42 -8.60
CA ALA A 132 0.75 0.87 -7.80
C ALA A 132 0.77 0.28 -6.38
N PHE A 133 0.99 -1.04 -6.26
CA PHE A 133 1.09 -1.70 -4.96
C PHE A 133 2.20 -1.09 -4.09
N LEU A 134 3.40 -0.89 -4.63
CA LEU A 134 4.56 -0.39 -3.88
C LEU A 134 4.33 1.02 -3.29
N TYR A 135 3.49 1.84 -3.90
CA TYR A 135 3.15 3.18 -3.39
C TYR A 135 1.76 3.27 -2.71
N SER A 136 0.99 2.19 -2.69
CA SER A 136 -0.39 2.17 -2.16
C SER A 136 -0.51 2.17 -0.62
N ASN A 137 0.59 2.32 0.12
CA ASN A 137 0.62 2.14 1.58
C ASN A 137 0.15 0.74 2.03
N GLU A 138 0.57 -0.31 1.30
CA GLU A 138 0.10 -1.68 1.56
C GLU A 138 -1.45 -1.79 1.50
N ARG A 139 -2.12 -1.01 0.64
CA ARG A 139 -3.58 -1.09 0.48
C ARG A 139 -3.96 -2.13 -0.56
N LEU A 140 -3.29 -2.15 -1.71
CA LEU A 140 -3.50 -3.16 -2.74
C LEU A 140 -2.94 -4.52 -2.31
N ILE A 141 -3.53 -5.61 -2.82
CA ILE A 141 -3.03 -6.96 -2.55
C ILE A 141 -2.08 -7.37 -3.68
N PRO A 142 -0.80 -7.72 -3.40
CA PRO A 142 0.26 -7.86 -4.41
C PRO A 142 0.17 -9.17 -5.25
N ILE A 143 -0.88 -9.28 -6.05
CA ILE A 143 -1.15 -10.35 -7.02
C ILE A 143 -1.31 -9.70 -8.38
N PHE A 144 -0.53 -10.14 -9.37
CA PHE A 144 -0.48 -9.49 -10.69
C PHE A 144 -0.70 -10.45 -11.86
N LYS A 145 -0.77 -11.75 -11.59
CA LYS A 145 -0.97 -12.76 -12.64
C LYS A 145 -2.45 -12.79 -13.02
N ASN A 146 -2.77 -12.48 -14.28
CA ASN A 146 -4.15 -12.27 -14.74
C ASN A 146 -5.06 -13.50 -14.49
N ASP A 147 -4.61 -14.71 -14.83
CA ASP A 147 -5.39 -15.94 -14.61
C ASP A 147 -5.71 -16.18 -13.12
N VAL A 148 -4.80 -15.81 -12.22
CA VAL A 148 -5.02 -15.89 -10.76
C VAL A 148 -5.99 -14.82 -10.29
N LEU A 149 -5.86 -13.59 -10.79
CA LEU A 149 -6.77 -12.49 -10.47
C LEU A 149 -8.21 -12.82 -10.87
N ILE A 150 -8.44 -13.37 -12.06
CA ILE A 150 -9.77 -13.76 -12.53
C ILE A 150 -10.39 -14.85 -11.65
N LYS A 151 -9.63 -15.88 -11.26
CA LYS A 151 -10.12 -16.92 -10.33
C LYS A 151 -10.51 -16.35 -8.97
N ILE A 152 -9.70 -15.43 -8.44
CA ILE A 152 -9.98 -14.76 -7.16
C ILE A 152 -11.25 -13.91 -7.26
N ALA A 153 -11.40 -13.16 -8.35
CA ALA A 153 -12.58 -12.35 -8.62
C ALA A 153 -13.86 -13.19 -8.60
N GLU A 154 -13.86 -14.30 -9.35
CA GLU A 154 -14.99 -15.23 -9.42
C GLU A 154 -15.30 -15.88 -8.07
N HIS A 155 -14.27 -16.24 -7.30
CA HIS A 155 -14.43 -16.79 -5.94
C HIS A 155 -15.18 -15.83 -5.01
N PHE A 156 -14.90 -14.53 -5.11
CA PHE A 156 -15.58 -13.50 -4.34
C PHE A 156 -16.87 -12.99 -5.00
N GLY A 157 -17.39 -13.70 -6.01
CA GLY A 157 -18.68 -13.43 -6.62
C GLY A 157 -18.70 -12.34 -7.69
N LEU A 158 -17.53 -11.83 -8.12
CA LEU A 158 -17.45 -10.91 -9.25
C LEU A 158 -17.61 -11.69 -10.56
N LYS A 159 -18.64 -11.37 -11.35
CA LYS A 159 -18.80 -11.92 -12.70
C LYS A 159 -17.76 -11.30 -13.64
N THR A 160 -16.82 -12.10 -14.08
CA THR A 160 -15.70 -11.67 -14.91
C THR A 160 -16.06 -11.72 -16.40
N ASN A 161 -15.49 -10.81 -17.19
CA ASN A 161 -15.53 -10.82 -18.64
C ASN A 161 -14.28 -10.09 -19.19
N ARG A 162 -14.17 -9.96 -20.53
CA ARG A 162 -13.01 -9.34 -21.19
C ARG A 162 -12.77 -7.87 -20.83
N ARG A 163 -13.77 -7.17 -20.26
CA ARG A 163 -13.70 -5.78 -19.81
C ARG A 163 -13.50 -5.66 -18.30
N THR A 164 -13.43 -6.76 -17.57
CA THR A 164 -13.16 -6.71 -16.12
C THR A 164 -11.78 -6.11 -15.90
N THR A 165 -11.74 -5.02 -15.16
CA THR A 165 -10.50 -4.28 -14.92
C THR A 165 -9.79 -4.78 -13.66
N ILE A 166 -8.50 -4.49 -13.52
CA ILE A 166 -7.74 -4.97 -12.37
C ILE A 166 -8.16 -4.22 -11.11
N SER A 167 -8.53 -2.93 -11.20
CA SER A 167 -9.07 -2.19 -10.04
C SER A 167 -10.34 -2.84 -9.49
N GLN A 168 -11.25 -3.33 -10.34
CA GLN A 168 -12.46 -4.04 -9.89
C GLN A 168 -12.10 -5.28 -9.09
N ILE A 169 -11.12 -6.06 -9.54
CA ILE A 169 -10.66 -7.27 -8.85
C ILE A 169 -9.96 -6.90 -7.53
N GLN A 170 -9.09 -5.90 -7.55
CA GLN A 170 -8.41 -5.40 -6.34
C GLN A 170 -9.40 -4.87 -5.31
N ASN A 171 -10.44 -4.14 -5.72
CA ASN A 171 -11.51 -3.69 -4.83
C ASN A 171 -12.20 -4.85 -4.13
N VAL A 172 -12.58 -5.89 -4.87
CA VAL A 172 -13.20 -7.09 -4.29
C VAL A 172 -12.25 -7.79 -3.31
N MET A 173 -10.96 -7.90 -3.65
CA MET A 173 -9.95 -8.47 -2.75
C MET A 173 -9.77 -7.63 -1.47
N MET A 174 -9.72 -6.31 -1.58
CA MET A 174 -9.61 -5.41 -0.42
C MET A 174 -10.84 -5.49 0.48
N GLN A 175 -12.06 -5.55 -0.09
CA GLN A 175 -13.30 -5.69 0.69
C GLN A 175 -13.38 -7.02 1.45
N ASN A 176 -12.82 -8.08 0.87
CA ASN A 176 -12.80 -9.42 1.47
C ASN A 176 -11.54 -9.72 2.29
N LYS A 177 -10.63 -8.75 2.45
CA LYS A 177 -9.44 -8.94 3.27
C LYS A 177 -9.84 -9.12 4.75
N PRO A 178 -9.44 -10.23 5.39
CA PRO A 178 -9.71 -10.43 6.81
C PRO A 178 -8.94 -9.41 7.68
N VAL A 179 -9.59 -8.91 8.73
CA VAL A 179 -9.02 -7.96 9.71
C VAL A 179 -7.84 -8.57 10.49
N ASN A 180 -7.80 -9.89 10.65
CA ASN A 180 -6.74 -10.58 11.41
C ASN A 180 -5.49 -10.90 10.58
N LEU A 181 -5.51 -10.68 9.27
CA LEU A 181 -4.36 -10.95 8.39
C LEU A 181 -3.73 -9.63 7.93
N ASP A 182 -2.42 -9.58 7.72
CA ASP A 182 -1.81 -8.51 6.93
C ASP A 182 -1.98 -8.76 5.42
N VAL A 183 -1.66 -7.77 4.59
CA VAL A 183 -1.80 -7.86 3.13
C VAL A 183 -0.96 -8.99 2.53
N TYR A 184 0.24 -9.26 3.03
CA TYR A 184 1.06 -10.36 2.50
C TYR A 184 0.56 -11.72 2.93
N SER A 185 0.03 -11.84 4.15
CA SER A 185 -0.59 -13.09 4.61
C SER A 185 -1.86 -13.40 3.84
N PHE A 186 -2.67 -12.39 3.54
CA PHE A 186 -3.84 -12.55 2.69
C PHE A 186 -3.46 -12.86 1.23
N MET A 187 -2.46 -12.15 0.67
CA MET A 187 -1.89 -12.48 -0.65
C MET A 187 -1.44 -13.95 -0.72
N ARG A 188 -0.74 -14.44 0.30
CA ARG A 188 -0.29 -15.84 0.38
C ARG A 188 -1.47 -16.81 0.40
N GLN A 189 -2.49 -16.53 1.22
CA GLN A 189 -3.69 -17.36 1.30
C GLN A 189 -4.38 -17.47 -0.07
N LEU A 190 -4.55 -16.36 -0.78
CA LEU A 190 -5.14 -16.33 -2.11
C LEU A 190 -4.28 -17.10 -3.12
N TYR A 191 -2.96 -16.88 -3.13
CA TYR A 191 -2.07 -17.61 -4.05
C TYR A 191 -2.04 -19.11 -3.77
N ASP A 192 -2.08 -19.54 -2.51
CA ASP A 192 -2.16 -20.95 -2.12
C ASP A 192 -3.44 -21.61 -2.67
N GLN A 193 -4.53 -20.85 -2.75
CA GLN A 193 -5.82 -21.34 -3.22
C GLN A 193 -5.96 -21.30 -4.76
N PHE A 194 -5.40 -20.30 -5.43
CA PHE A 194 -5.69 -20.02 -6.86
C PHE A 194 -4.48 -20.09 -7.81
N GLY A 195 -3.25 -20.19 -7.29
CA GLY A 195 -1.99 -19.97 -8.02
C GLY A 195 -1.58 -20.99 -9.09
N ASN A 196 -2.19 -22.19 -9.13
CA ASN A 196 -1.79 -23.37 -9.94
C ASN A 196 -0.33 -23.87 -9.72
N THR A 197 -0.17 -25.18 -9.82
CA THR A 197 0.84 -26.04 -9.16
C THR A 197 2.22 -26.19 -9.84
N GLU A 198 2.58 -25.42 -10.87
CA GLU A 198 3.91 -25.54 -11.51
C GLU A 198 4.97 -24.57 -10.95
N ASN A 199 4.55 -23.38 -10.50
CA ASN A 199 5.40 -22.48 -9.70
C ASN A 199 5.34 -22.77 -8.20
N ALA A 200 4.67 -23.87 -7.84
CA ALA A 200 4.57 -24.29 -6.47
C ALA A 200 5.96 -24.57 -5.90
N VAL A 201 6.99 -24.99 -6.64
CA VAL A 201 8.25 -25.41 -6.01
C VAL A 201 9.02 -24.25 -5.34
N ASP A 202 9.20 -23.10 -5.99
CA ASP A 202 9.93 -21.96 -5.40
C ASP A 202 9.19 -21.36 -4.19
N VAL A 203 7.87 -21.24 -4.31
CA VAL A 203 7.02 -20.72 -3.23
C VAL A 203 6.81 -21.78 -2.16
N ALA A 204 6.64 -23.06 -2.52
CA ALA A 204 6.50 -24.22 -1.63
C ALA A 204 7.76 -24.53 -0.85
N VAL A 205 8.96 -24.28 -1.39
CA VAL A 205 10.23 -24.41 -0.63
C VAL A 205 10.32 -23.32 0.43
N ALA A 206 10.00 -22.07 0.06
CA ALA A 206 9.87 -20.98 1.03
C ALA A 206 8.74 -21.22 2.05
N ILE A 207 7.63 -21.83 1.61
CA ILE A 207 6.45 -22.20 2.40
C ILE A 207 6.72 -23.45 3.27
N HIS A 208 7.52 -24.44 2.86
CA HIS A 208 7.81 -25.64 3.65
C HIS A 208 8.58 -25.24 4.91
N HIS A 209 9.51 -24.29 4.77
CA HIS A 209 10.21 -23.67 5.89
C HIS A 209 9.26 -22.85 6.80
N LEU A 210 8.19 -22.25 6.25
CA LEU A 210 7.23 -21.40 6.98
C LEU A 210 6.04 -22.17 7.60
N ARG A 211 5.49 -23.19 6.92
CA ARG A 211 4.36 -24.03 7.38
C ARG A 211 4.77 -24.96 8.51
N LYS A 212 6.04 -25.42 8.53
CA LYS A 212 6.63 -26.09 9.71
C LYS A 212 6.69 -25.15 10.93
N LYS A 213 6.73 -23.82 10.71
CA LYS A 213 6.69 -22.77 11.74
C LYS A 213 5.27 -22.38 12.19
N LEU A 214 4.28 -22.44 11.28
CA LEU A 214 2.90 -21.98 11.54
C LEU A 214 1.96 -23.04 12.11
N ARG A 215 2.13 -24.33 11.75
CA ARG A 215 1.22 -25.41 12.22
C ARG A 215 1.52 -25.91 13.63
N SER A 216 2.62 -25.46 14.24
CA SER A 216 2.91 -25.72 15.66
C SER A 216 3.60 -24.52 16.29
N ARG A 217 2.87 -23.44 16.56
CA ARG A 217 3.26 -22.57 17.68
C ARG A 217 2.77 -23.24 18.97
N LYS A 218 3.62 -24.10 19.54
CA LYS A 218 3.54 -24.36 20.99
C LYS A 218 3.73 -23.01 21.70
N ALA A 219 3.01 -22.80 22.81
CA ALA A 219 3.27 -21.67 23.70
C ALA A 219 4.80 -21.56 23.91
N ALA A 220 5.33 -20.36 23.70
CA ALA A 220 6.77 -20.15 23.82
C ALA A 220 7.19 -20.47 25.26
N SER A 221 8.04 -21.48 25.45
CA SER A 221 8.58 -21.83 26.77
C SER A 221 9.69 -20.86 27.22
N LYS A 222 10.17 -20.01 26.30
CA LYS A 222 11.07 -18.88 26.58
C LYS A 222 10.66 -17.67 25.75
N ILE A 223 10.51 -16.53 26.42
CA ILE A 223 10.38 -15.21 25.79
C ILE A 223 11.76 -14.87 25.21
N ASN A 224 11.83 -14.59 23.91
CA ASN A 224 13.09 -14.18 23.31
C ASN A 224 13.39 -12.73 23.73
N THR A 225 14.43 -12.53 24.52
CA THR A 225 14.83 -11.22 25.07
C THR A 225 15.95 -10.55 24.27
N GLU A 226 16.36 -11.13 23.14
CA GLU A 226 17.41 -10.54 22.28
C GLU A 226 16.86 -9.34 21.50
N GLU A 227 17.54 -8.20 21.65
CA GLU A 227 17.23 -6.96 20.94
C GLU A 227 17.55 -7.12 19.45
N HIS A 228 16.50 -7.30 18.65
CA HIS A 228 16.63 -7.13 17.21
C HIS A 228 16.62 -5.63 16.89
N ILE A 229 17.79 -5.10 16.49
CA ILE A 229 17.89 -3.79 15.85
C ILE A 229 17.19 -3.89 14.49
N ARG A 230 15.89 -3.61 14.47
CA ARG A 230 15.10 -3.46 13.27
C ARG A 230 15.41 -2.09 12.67
N THR A 231 15.43 -1.98 11.35
CA THR A 231 15.54 -0.71 10.60
C THR A 231 14.23 0.11 10.75
N THR A 232 13.78 0.32 11.99
CA THR A 232 12.54 1.00 12.39
C THR A 232 12.51 2.45 11.96
N VAL A 233 13.68 3.08 11.84
CA VAL A 233 13.84 4.51 11.56
C VAL A 233 13.23 4.91 10.21
N ALA A 234 13.43 4.08 9.17
CA ALA A 234 12.88 4.33 7.84
C ALA A 234 11.35 4.25 7.83
N ARG A 235 10.82 3.18 8.41
CA ARG A 235 9.38 2.93 8.51
C ARG A 235 8.68 3.99 9.35
N SER A 236 9.28 4.35 10.49
CA SER A 236 8.78 5.42 11.35
C SER A 236 8.77 6.75 10.60
N PHE A 237 9.77 7.05 9.79
CA PHE A 237 9.83 8.30 9.03
C PHE A 237 8.70 8.40 7.98
N ILE A 238 8.49 7.35 7.17
CA ILE A 238 7.41 7.33 6.16
C ILE A 238 6.04 7.41 6.84
N ALA A 239 5.84 6.64 7.92
CA ALA A 239 4.61 6.66 8.70
C ALA A 239 4.34 8.04 9.33
N GLN A 240 5.36 8.65 9.95
CA GLN A 240 5.28 10.00 10.54
C GLN A 240 4.93 11.05 9.50
N LYS A 241 5.55 11.02 8.31
CA LYS A 241 5.23 11.95 7.23
C LYS A 241 3.77 11.84 6.80
N LYS A 242 3.23 10.61 6.72
CA LYS A 242 1.81 10.38 6.37
C LYS A 242 0.87 10.82 7.49
N HIS A 243 1.17 10.45 8.74
CA HIS A 243 0.42 10.89 9.93
C HIS A 243 0.30 12.42 9.94
N GLY A 244 1.42 13.15 9.80
CA GLY A 244 1.40 14.61 9.80
C GLY A 244 0.58 15.22 8.66
N LYS A 245 0.57 14.61 7.46
CA LYS A 245 -0.32 15.05 6.35
C LYS A 245 -1.80 14.86 6.70
N ILE A 246 -2.17 13.72 7.27
CA ILE A 246 -3.56 13.41 7.65
C ILE A 246 -4.02 14.37 8.76
N GLN A 247 -3.19 14.58 9.78
CA GLN A 247 -3.45 15.50 10.88
C GLN A 247 -3.61 16.94 10.39
N GLN A 248 -2.74 17.40 9.48
CA GLN A 248 -2.85 18.74 8.89
C GLN A 248 -4.15 18.91 8.09
N ALA A 249 -4.53 17.90 7.30
CA ALA A 249 -5.78 17.93 6.54
C ALA A 249 -7.01 17.94 7.48
N LEU A 250 -6.99 17.14 8.54
CA LEU A 250 -8.02 17.13 9.57
C LEU A 250 -8.13 18.48 10.28
N TYR A 251 -7.00 19.07 10.68
CA TYR A 251 -6.96 20.38 11.33
C TYR A 251 -7.62 21.45 10.46
N LYS A 252 -7.26 21.53 9.17
CA LYS A 252 -7.88 22.47 8.22
C LYS A 252 -9.39 22.27 8.11
N LEU A 253 -9.85 21.02 8.03
CA LEU A 253 -11.27 20.67 7.96
C LEU A 253 -12.01 21.13 9.22
N LEU A 254 -11.46 20.84 10.40
CA LEU A 254 -12.08 21.21 11.68
C LEU A 254 -12.08 22.73 11.89
N CYS A 255 -11.01 23.44 11.55
CA CYS A 255 -10.95 24.90 11.63
C CYS A 255 -11.97 25.57 10.70
N ALA A 256 -12.14 25.04 9.48
CA ALA A 256 -13.14 25.56 8.54
C ALA A 256 -14.57 25.34 9.06
N GLN A 257 -14.84 24.24 9.76
CA GLN A 257 -16.17 23.89 10.25
C GLN A 257 -16.52 24.53 11.61
N TYR A 258 -15.57 24.58 12.54
CA TYR A 258 -15.82 24.94 13.94
C TYR A 258 -15.10 26.22 14.38
N GLY A 259 -14.26 26.79 13.52
CA GLY A 259 -13.42 27.95 13.83
C GLY A 259 -12.15 27.57 14.60
N GLU A 260 -11.03 28.19 14.21
CA GLU A 260 -9.68 27.90 14.71
C GLU A 260 -9.55 27.98 16.24
N LYS A 261 -10.24 28.92 16.88
CA LYS A 261 -10.25 29.10 18.34
C LYS A 261 -10.75 27.89 19.14
N ASN A 262 -11.40 26.93 18.47
CA ASN A 262 -11.98 25.75 19.07
C ASN A 262 -11.17 24.47 18.80
N VAL A 263 -10.08 24.55 18.02
CA VAL A 263 -9.30 23.39 17.55
C VAL A 263 -7.87 23.49 18.06
N PHE A 264 -7.47 22.52 18.88
CA PHE A 264 -6.19 22.51 19.59
C PHE A 264 -5.38 21.28 19.17
N PRO A 265 -4.43 21.41 18.22
CA PRO A 265 -3.53 20.32 17.85
C PRO A 265 -2.40 20.17 18.86
N GLU A 266 -1.92 18.94 19.08
CA GLU A 266 -0.75 18.61 19.90
C GLU A 266 -0.82 19.09 21.38
N GLU A 267 -2.01 19.43 21.86
CA GLU A 267 -2.21 19.81 23.26
C GLU A 267 -2.22 18.55 24.14
N ASN A 268 -1.32 18.47 25.11
CA ASN A 268 -1.16 17.30 26.00
C ASN A 268 -0.97 15.97 25.26
N PHE A 269 -0.20 15.98 24.17
CA PHE A 269 0.09 14.81 23.33
C PHE A 269 -1.14 14.22 22.62
N VAL A 270 -2.24 14.97 22.53
CA VAL A 270 -3.41 14.63 21.70
C VAL A 270 -3.16 15.16 20.30
N ASP A 271 -3.32 14.32 19.27
CA ASP A 271 -3.14 14.75 17.88
C ASP A 271 -4.01 15.99 17.56
N ILE A 272 -5.33 15.92 17.81
CA ILE A 272 -6.22 17.10 17.80
C ILE A 272 -7.34 16.99 18.85
N LYS A 273 -7.53 18.05 19.64
CA LYS A 273 -8.65 18.27 20.54
C LYS A 273 -9.59 19.34 19.99
N LEU A 274 -10.89 19.03 19.87
CA LEU A 274 -11.94 19.97 19.51
C LEU A 274 -12.79 20.29 20.74
N ILE A 275 -12.91 21.57 21.05
CA ILE A 275 -13.70 22.05 22.18
C ILE A 275 -15.00 22.67 21.66
N GLN A 276 -16.14 22.17 22.12
CA GLN A 276 -17.46 22.72 21.84
C GLN A 276 -18.18 23.06 23.14
N LYS A 277 -19.28 23.85 23.06
CA LYS A 277 -20.01 24.30 24.24
C LYS A 277 -20.44 23.12 25.14
N ASP A 278 -20.96 22.06 24.52
CA ASP A 278 -21.62 20.96 25.22
C ASP A 278 -20.85 19.63 25.16
N TYR A 279 -19.68 19.58 24.49
CA TYR A 279 -18.85 18.38 24.39
C TYR A 279 -17.39 18.70 24.05
N ILE A 280 -16.50 17.75 24.30
CA ILE A 280 -15.12 17.73 23.78
C ILE A 280 -14.97 16.51 22.86
N THR A 281 -14.18 16.65 21.80
CA THR A 281 -13.83 15.55 20.91
C THR A 281 -12.32 15.38 20.84
N PHE A 282 -11.85 14.18 21.10
CA PHE A 282 -10.46 13.78 20.91
C PHE A 282 -10.33 13.04 19.59
N TYR A 283 -9.43 13.51 18.74
CA TYR A 283 -9.08 12.86 17.49
C TYR A 283 -7.70 12.22 17.62
N GLU A 284 -7.60 10.96 17.22
CA GLU A 284 -6.35 10.20 17.19
C GLU A 284 -6.08 9.72 15.77
N VAL A 285 -5.00 10.20 15.16
CA VAL A 285 -4.64 9.98 13.77
C VAL A 285 -3.70 8.78 13.64
N LYS A 286 -3.94 7.95 12.62
CA LYS A 286 -3.09 6.81 12.25
C LYS A 286 -2.86 6.72 10.76
N SER A 287 -1.64 6.35 10.37
CA SER A 287 -1.20 6.26 8.97
C SER A 287 -1.43 4.89 8.32
N SER A 288 -2.03 3.94 9.05
CA SER A 288 -2.32 2.59 8.55
C SER A 288 -3.37 2.63 7.44
N SER A 289 -3.29 1.68 6.50
CA SER A 289 -4.13 1.70 5.28
C SER A 289 -5.55 1.16 5.45
N TYR A 290 -5.82 0.49 6.56
CA TYR A 290 -7.12 -0.10 6.88
C TYR A 290 -7.63 0.44 8.20
N ALA A 291 -8.92 0.76 8.27
CA ALA A 291 -9.52 1.37 9.45
C ALA A 291 -9.39 0.47 10.68
N SER A 292 -9.49 -0.86 10.52
CA SER A 292 -9.28 -1.79 11.63
C SER A 292 -7.89 -1.69 12.26
N GLU A 293 -6.85 -1.43 11.46
CA GLU A 293 -5.49 -1.26 11.99
C GLU A 293 -5.34 0.08 12.71
N CYS A 294 -5.88 1.16 12.13
CA CYS A 294 -5.94 2.47 12.81
C CYS A 294 -6.59 2.33 14.19
N ILE A 295 -7.73 1.63 14.29
CA ILE A 295 -8.46 1.46 15.55
C ILE A 295 -7.65 0.65 16.56
N LYS A 296 -7.03 -0.46 16.14
CA LYS A 296 -6.17 -1.28 17.02
C LYS A 296 -5.03 -0.47 17.64
N GLU A 297 -4.47 0.46 16.87
CA GLU A 297 -3.36 1.32 17.31
C GLU A 297 -3.84 2.51 18.17
N ALA A 298 -5.00 3.08 17.85
CA ALA A 298 -5.47 4.35 18.40
C ALA A 298 -6.34 4.24 19.65
N LEU A 299 -7.13 3.15 19.78
CA LEU A 299 -8.25 3.14 20.74
C LEU A 299 -7.78 3.30 22.20
N GLY A 300 -6.66 2.69 22.58
CA GLY A 300 -6.11 2.88 23.92
C GLY A 300 -5.62 4.31 24.18
N GLN A 301 -5.06 4.96 23.17
CA GLN A 301 -4.51 6.32 23.26
C GLN A 301 -5.63 7.35 23.42
N VAL A 302 -6.66 7.28 22.57
CA VAL A 302 -7.78 8.23 22.62
C VAL A 302 -8.56 8.14 23.94
N LEU A 303 -8.68 6.95 24.52
CA LEU A 303 -9.29 6.75 25.84
C LEU A 303 -8.41 7.27 26.98
N LEU A 304 -7.10 7.12 26.87
CA LEU A 304 -6.17 7.69 27.84
C LEU A 304 -6.27 9.22 27.90
N TYR A 305 -6.44 9.88 26.74
CA TYR A 305 -6.67 11.32 26.68
C TYR A 305 -7.94 11.72 27.42
N SER A 306 -9.04 11.00 27.17
CA SER A 306 -10.30 11.26 27.87
C SER A 306 -10.20 11.02 29.38
N PHE A 307 -9.44 10.02 29.83
CA PHE A 307 -9.25 9.73 31.25
C PHE A 307 -8.46 10.85 31.95
N ASN A 308 -7.48 11.44 31.27
CA ASN A 308 -6.61 12.47 31.84
C ASN A 308 -7.20 13.89 31.74
N ASP A 309 -8.30 14.08 31.01
CA ASP A 309 -8.92 15.39 30.82
C ASP A 309 -9.88 15.72 31.97
N CYS A 310 -9.61 16.83 32.67
CA CYS A 310 -10.38 17.23 33.86
C CYS A 310 -11.71 17.96 33.55
N ASP A 311 -12.02 18.20 32.28
CA ASP A 311 -13.23 18.94 31.91
C ASP A 311 -14.47 18.03 32.02
N GLU A 312 -15.58 18.55 32.56
CA GLU A 312 -16.77 17.73 32.85
C GLU A 312 -17.66 17.46 31.62
N ARG A 313 -17.42 18.14 30.49
CA ARG A 313 -18.23 17.95 29.28
C ARG A 313 -18.08 16.52 28.75
N PRO A 314 -19.14 15.93 28.16
CA PRO A 314 -19.08 14.65 27.47
C PRO A 314 -17.92 14.56 26.48
N LYS A 315 -17.22 13.43 26.46
CA LYS A 315 -16.07 13.18 25.57
C LYS A 315 -16.47 12.27 24.42
N LYS A 316 -16.15 12.71 23.21
CA LYS A 316 -16.26 11.92 21.98
C LYS A 316 -14.87 11.45 21.57
N HIS A 317 -14.76 10.20 21.16
CA HIS A 317 -13.49 9.59 20.73
C HIS A 317 -13.55 9.31 19.24
N ILE A 318 -12.64 9.88 18.46
CA ILE A 318 -12.61 9.69 17.01
C ILE A 318 -11.23 9.18 16.60
N VAL A 319 -11.21 8.00 15.99
CA VAL A 319 -10.02 7.49 15.30
C VAL A 319 -10.05 7.99 13.87
N VAL A 320 -8.93 8.50 13.40
CA VAL A 320 -8.80 9.07 12.06
C VAL A 320 -7.76 8.28 11.26
N GLY A 321 -8.15 7.84 10.07
CA GLY A 321 -7.21 7.31 9.09
C GLY A 321 -7.33 8.05 7.75
N GLN A 322 -6.54 7.63 6.77
CA GLN A 322 -6.58 8.25 5.44
C GLN A 322 -7.78 7.76 4.60
N TYR A 323 -8.12 6.47 4.72
CA TYR A 323 -8.97 5.78 3.76
C TYR A 323 -10.30 5.33 4.36
N PRO A 324 -11.38 5.25 3.56
CA PRO A 324 -12.67 4.79 4.07
C PRO A 324 -12.60 3.34 4.56
N ALA A 325 -13.36 3.04 5.61
CA ALA A 325 -13.52 1.70 6.15
C ALA A 325 -14.20 0.77 5.13
N ASN A 326 -13.59 -0.38 4.87
CA ASN A 326 -14.17 -1.43 4.03
C ASN A 326 -15.21 -2.26 4.83
N ASP A 327 -15.88 -3.21 4.19
CA ASP A 327 -16.94 -3.97 4.86
C ASP A 327 -16.44 -4.88 5.99
N SER A 328 -15.19 -5.35 5.89
CA SER A 328 -14.49 -6.10 6.94
C SER A 328 -14.20 -5.21 8.16
N ASP A 329 -13.72 -3.99 7.91
CA ASP A 329 -13.47 -2.96 8.94
C ASP A 329 -14.76 -2.59 9.68
N LYS A 330 -15.85 -2.34 8.95
CA LYS A 330 -17.16 -1.99 9.53
C LYS A 330 -17.68 -3.08 10.47
N LYS A 331 -17.58 -4.35 10.05
CA LYS A 331 -17.95 -5.50 10.89
C LYS A 331 -17.12 -5.56 12.18
N TYR A 332 -15.84 -5.23 12.09
CA TYR A 332 -14.96 -5.19 13.25
C TYR A 332 -15.25 -4.01 14.19
N ILE A 333 -15.51 -2.82 13.64
CA ILE A 333 -15.93 -1.63 14.41
C ILE A 333 -17.20 -1.95 15.20
N GLU A 334 -18.20 -2.50 14.53
CA GLU A 334 -19.48 -2.84 15.16
C GLU A 334 -19.31 -3.90 16.26
N PHE A 335 -18.48 -4.92 16.01
CA PHE A 335 -18.11 -5.91 17.01
C PHE A 335 -17.51 -5.25 18.26
N LEU A 336 -16.58 -4.29 18.11
CA LEU A 336 -15.99 -3.57 19.24
C LEU A 336 -17.03 -2.74 20.00
N LYS A 337 -17.87 -1.98 19.29
CA LYS A 337 -18.92 -1.15 19.91
C LYS A 337 -19.87 -2.00 20.76
N GLN A 338 -20.32 -3.15 20.23
CA GLN A 338 -21.23 -4.05 20.93
C GLN A 338 -20.61 -4.72 22.16
N ASN A 339 -19.34 -5.15 22.06
CA ASN A 339 -18.70 -5.94 23.13
C ASN A 339 -18.03 -5.08 24.20
N LEU A 340 -17.48 -3.92 23.84
CA LEU A 340 -16.78 -3.03 24.77
C LEU A 340 -17.68 -1.96 25.38
N LYS A 341 -18.90 -1.77 24.84
CA LYS A 341 -19.82 -0.69 25.25
C LYS A 341 -19.15 0.68 25.26
N LEU A 342 -18.27 0.90 24.28
CA LEU A 342 -17.46 2.09 24.15
C LEU A 342 -18.00 2.96 23.01
N GLU A 343 -18.20 4.24 23.30
CA GLU A 343 -18.54 5.23 22.27
C GLU A 343 -17.26 5.75 21.62
N PHE A 344 -17.03 5.36 20.37
CA PHE A 344 -15.98 5.89 19.51
C PHE A 344 -16.45 5.85 18.05
N ASP A 345 -15.85 6.67 17.19
CA ASP A 345 -16.10 6.64 15.74
C ASP A 345 -14.81 6.55 14.95
N TYR A 346 -14.93 6.13 13.69
CA TYR A 346 -13.86 6.19 12.70
C TYR A 346 -14.25 7.15 11.59
N ILE A 347 -13.36 8.09 11.26
CA ILE A 347 -13.50 8.92 10.06
C ILE A 347 -12.25 8.78 9.19
N ASN A 348 -12.43 9.01 7.89
CA ASN A 348 -11.32 9.10 6.96
C ASN A 348 -11.10 10.54 6.49
N ILE A 349 -9.84 10.90 6.29
CA ILE A 349 -9.43 12.21 5.76
C ILE A 349 -8.56 11.97 4.52
N GLU A 350 -9.06 12.45 3.38
CA GLU A 350 -8.27 12.47 2.16
C GLU A 350 -7.14 13.50 2.27
N ILE A 351 -5.97 13.13 1.80
CA ILE A 351 -4.80 14.01 1.73
C ILE A 351 -4.52 14.34 0.27
N GLU A 352 -3.98 15.54 0.02
CA GLU A 352 -3.57 16.01 -1.32
C GLU A 352 -2.18 15.52 -1.73
#